data_AF-A0A837LEC2-F1
#
_entry.id   AF-A0A837LEC2-F1
#
_cell.length_a   1.000
_cell.length_b   1.000
_cell.length_c   1.000
_cell.angle_alpha   90.00
_cell.angle_beta   90.00
_cell.angle_gamma   90.00
#
_symmetry.space_group_name_H-M   'P 1'
#
loop_
_entity.id
_entity.type
_entity.pdbx_description
1 polymer ?
#
loop_
_entity_poly.entity_id
_entity_poly.type
_entity_poly.pdbx_seq_one_letter_code
_entity_poly.pdbx_strand_id
1 'polypeptide(L)'
;MNLIRRVSAIYKEQELPEYRGNPLIEALPEALTEDEVLLEMSYFPEIDEKIRWTAPANVREQYVERIKKFRCPQTNLIQAYKMILRALRESYAARNPLKSGTIQYLHYYGNERPDIEPESGYFKSQAETITIVGMSGSGKTTMIEQVMDHFPQIIEHSSYKGVFPGFSKQ
;
A
#
# COMPACT_ATOMS: atom_id res chain seq x y z
N MET A 1 -5.67 -4.82 -18.34
CA MET A 1 -6.27 -5.25 -17.07
C MET A 1 -5.13 -5.71 -16.17
N ASN A 2 -4.71 -4.89 -15.20
CA ASN A 2 -3.77 -5.37 -14.19
C ASN A 2 -4.47 -6.49 -13.40
N LEU A 3 -3.87 -7.67 -13.36
CA LEU A 3 -4.31 -8.75 -12.48
C LEU A 3 -4.31 -8.23 -11.05
N ILE A 4 -5.45 -8.30 -10.36
CA ILE A 4 -5.55 -7.90 -8.96
C ILE A 4 -4.60 -8.81 -8.16
N ARG A 5 -3.53 -8.23 -7.60
CA ARG A 5 -2.56 -8.94 -6.77
C ARG A 5 -3.21 -9.29 -5.44
N ARG A 6 -3.47 -10.58 -5.24
CA ARG A 6 -3.97 -11.18 -4.00
C ARG A 6 -2.84 -11.92 -3.31
N VAL A 7 -2.68 -11.70 -2.01
CA VAL A 7 -1.68 -12.39 -1.19
C VAL A 7 -2.33 -12.88 0.10
N SER A 8 -1.87 -14.02 0.62
CA SER A 8 -2.24 -14.46 1.96
C SER A 8 -1.56 -13.57 3.01
N ALA A 9 -2.26 -13.26 4.10
CA ALA A 9 -1.72 -12.46 5.18
C ALA A 9 -0.53 -13.16 5.85
N ILE A 10 0.58 -12.44 5.98
CA ILE A 10 1.75 -12.83 6.77
C ILE A 10 1.88 -11.78 7.87
N TYR A 11 1.60 -12.17 9.11
CA TYR A 11 1.59 -11.24 10.23
C TYR A 11 3.00 -11.10 10.81
N LYS A 12 3.48 -9.87 10.86
CA LYS A 12 4.76 -9.50 11.46
C LYS A 12 4.52 -8.55 12.62
N GLU A 13 5.12 -8.87 13.76
CA GLU A 13 5.02 -8.03 14.95
C GLU A 13 5.58 -6.63 14.67
N GLN A 14 4.87 -5.60 15.15
CA GLN A 14 5.24 -4.20 14.90
C GLN A 14 6.10 -3.65 16.03
N GLU A 15 7.08 -2.82 15.68
CA GLU A 15 7.92 -2.14 16.65
C GLU A 15 7.12 -1.13 17.49
N LEU A 16 6.21 -0.40 16.85
CA LEU A 16 5.40 0.63 17.49
C LEU A 16 4.24 0.01 18.30
N PRO A 17 4.11 0.33 19.61
CA PRO A 17 3.09 -0.24 20.48
C PRO A 17 1.66 -0.07 19.96
N GLU A 18 1.35 1.08 19.35
CA GLU A 18 0.02 1.40 18.79
C GLU A 18 -0.39 0.50 17.62
N TYR A 19 0.59 -0.12 16.95
CA TYR A 19 0.36 -0.98 15.78
C TYR A 19 0.36 -2.48 16.13
N ARG A 20 0.81 -2.83 17.34
CA ARG A 20 0.82 -4.22 17.83
C ARG A 20 -0.61 -4.73 18.08
N GLY A 21 -0.83 -6.00 17.77
CA GLY A 21 -2.13 -6.65 17.98
C GLY A 21 -3.18 -6.24 16.96
N ASN A 22 -2.80 -5.54 15.88
CA ASN A 22 -3.71 -5.21 14.79
C ASN A 22 -3.38 -6.06 13.55
N PRO A 23 -4.19 -7.08 13.22
CA PRO A 23 -3.92 -7.98 12.10
C PRO A 23 -3.86 -7.25 10.76
N LEU A 24 -4.58 -6.13 10.59
CA LEU A 24 -4.56 -5.36 9.34
C LEU A 24 -3.23 -4.64 9.13
N ILE A 25 -2.60 -4.14 10.20
CA ILE A 25 -1.29 -3.49 10.12
C ILE A 25 -0.17 -4.54 10.06
N GLU A 26 -0.25 -5.58 10.89
CA GLU A 26 0.76 -6.63 10.94
C GLU A 26 0.87 -7.42 9.62
N ALA A 27 -0.18 -7.43 8.80
CA ALA A 27 -0.15 -8.06 7.48
C ALA A 27 0.35 -7.16 6.34
N LEU A 28 0.60 -5.86 6.59
CA LEU A 28 1.16 -4.98 5.58
C LEU A 28 2.61 -5.37 5.24
N PRO A 29 3.06 -5.07 4.00
CA PRO A 29 4.48 -5.13 3.66
C PRO A 29 5.32 -4.33 4.67
N GLU A 30 6.54 -4.79 4.90
CA GLU A 30 7.50 -4.04 5.71
C GLU A 30 7.77 -2.67 5.11
N ALA A 31 7.94 -1.68 5.98
CA ALA A 31 8.27 -0.35 5.54
C ALA A 31 9.69 -0.35 4.94
N LEU A 32 9.77 -0.11 3.63
CA LEU A 32 11.02 0.13 2.94
C LEU A 32 11.73 1.38 3.48
N THR A 33 13.06 1.31 3.55
CA THR A 33 13.96 2.45 3.70
C THR A 33 13.92 3.35 2.46
N GLU A 34 14.45 4.57 2.55
CA GLU A 34 14.46 5.50 1.42
C GLU A 34 15.20 4.92 0.19
N ASP A 35 16.33 4.26 0.42
CA ASP A 35 17.12 3.64 -0.65
C ASP A 35 16.37 2.45 -1.28
N GLU A 36 15.69 1.64 -0.48
CA GLU A 36 14.86 0.54 -0.97
C GLU A 36 13.66 1.04 -1.78
N VAL A 37 13.02 2.15 -1.38
CA VAL A 37 11.94 2.78 -2.16
C VAL A 37 12.45 3.20 -3.54
N LEU A 38 13.61 3.85 -3.59
CA LEU A 38 14.21 4.27 -4.85
C LEU A 38 14.59 3.07 -5.71
N LEU A 39 15.10 1.99 -5.13
CA LEU A 39 15.48 0.81 -5.88
C LEU A 39 14.24 0.06 -6.42
N GLU A 40 13.28 -0.25 -5.54
CA GLU A 40 12.07 -1.02 -5.86
C GLU A 40 11.21 -0.33 -6.92
N MET A 41 11.13 1.00 -6.87
CA MET A 41 10.30 1.77 -7.81
C MET A 41 11.05 2.22 -9.07
N SER A 42 12.34 1.90 -9.18
CA SER A 42 13.13 2.15 -10.38
C SER A 42 12.92 1.09 -11.45
N TYR A 43 13.12 1.48 -12.71
CA TYR A 43 13.17 0.52 -13.80
C TYR A 43 14.18 0.97 -14.84
N PHE A 44 15.25 0.18 -14.97
CA PHE A 44 16.30 0.36 -15.95
C PHE A 44 16.17 -0.75 -16.99
N PRO A 45 15.70 -0.45 -18.22
CA PRO A 45 15.60 -1.47 -19.26
C PRO A 45 16.97 -2.09 -19.53
N GLU A 46 17.07 -3.42 -19.48
CA GLU A 46 18.32 -4.13 -19.76
C GLU A 46 18.87 -3.79 -21.14
N ILE A 47 20.18 -3.58 -21.23
CA ILE A 47 20.87 -3.24 -22.46
C ILE A 47 21.48 -4.50 -23.06
N ASP A 48 20.91 -4.95 -24.18
CA ASP A 48 21.54 -5.86 -25.13
C ASP A 48 22.61 -5.13 -25.97
N GLU A 49 23.86 -5.36 -25.62
CA GLU A 49 25.04 -4.81 -26.32
C GLU A 49 25.13 -5.29 -27.78
N LYS A 50 24.66 -6.51 -28.09
CA LYS A 50 24.67 -7.02 -29.47
C LYS A 50 23.70 -6.21 -30.32
N ILE A 51 22.49 -5.94 -29.84
CA ILE A 51 21.53 -5.08 -30.57
C ILE A 51 22.10 -3.67 -30.73
N ARG A 52 22.69 -3.12 -29.66
CA ARG A 52 23.28 -1.77 -29.67
C ARG A 52 24.33 -1.57 -30.77
N TRP A 53 25.27 -2.50 -30.90
CA TRP A 53 26.43 -2.35 -31.79
C TRP A 53 26.27 -3.01 -33.15
N THR A 54 25.53 -4.12 -33.24
CA THR A 54 25.56 -4.99 -34.44
C THR A 54 24.24 -5.05 -35.21
N ALA A 55 23.12 -4.59 -34.63
CA ALA A 55 21.84 -4.65 -35.32
C ALA A 55 21.69 -3.58 -36.43
N PRO A 56 20.89 -3.85 -37.47
CA PRO A 56 20.53 -2.86 -38.50
C PRO A 56 19.93 -1.57 -37.91
N ALA A 57 20.04 -0.46 -38.65
CA ALA A 57 19.61 0.86 -38.17
C ALA A 57 18.14 0.92 -37.72
N ASN A 58 17.22 0.33 -38.49
CA ASN A 58 15.79 0.28 -38.17
C ASN A 58 15.50 -0.53 -36.88
N VAL A 59 16.25 -1.59 -36.62
CA VAL A 59 16.11 -2.38 -35.39
C VAL A 59 16.61 -1.57 -34.19
N ARG A 60 17.74 -0.87 -34.33
CA ARG A 60 18.28 -0.01 -33.27
C ARG A 60 17.35 1.17 -32.96
N GLU A 61 16.70 1.75 -33.97
CA GLU A 61 15.69 2.81 -33.80
C GLU A 61 14.52 2.32 -32.93
N GLN A 62 13.94 1.17 -33.26
CA GLN A 62 12.87 0.55 -32.44
C GLN A 62 13.37 0.20 -31.02
N TYR A 63 14.63 -0.23 -30.91
CA TYR A 63 15.22 -0.59 -29.63
C TYR A 63 15.33 0.60 -28.66
N VAL A 64 15.57 1.80 -29.16
CA VAL A 64 15.61 3.05 -28.36
C VAL A 64 14.25 3.38 -27.75
N GLU A 65 13.13 2.96 -28.34
CA GLU A 65 11.80 3.24 -27.79
C GLU A 65 11.59 2.70 -26.37
N ARG A 66 12.36 1.69 -25.96
CA ARG A 66 12.37 1.14 -24.59
C ARG A 66 12.74 2.19 -23.53
N ILE A 67 13.40 3.28 -23.91
CA ILE A 67 13.67 4.41 -23.01
C ILE A 67 12.38 5.01 -22.43
N LYS A 68 11.24 4.88 -23.12
CA LYS A 68 9.93 5.31 -22.60
C LYS A 68 9.51 4.54 -21.34
N LYS A 69 10.08 3.35 -21.11
CA LYS A 69 9.83 2.56 -19.90
C LYS A 69 10.78 2.91 -18.76
N PHE A 70 11.88 3.62 -19.04
CA PHE A 70 12.87 4.01 -18.04
C PHE A 70 12.21 4.80 -16.91
N ARG A 71 12.50 4.42 -15.68
CA ARG A 71 12.00 5.08 -14.47
C ARG A 71 13.16 5.30 -13.51
N CYS A 72 13.46 6.57 -13.26
CA CYS A 72 14.37 7.00 -12.21
C CYS A 72 13.56 7.77 -11.17
N PRO A 73 13.30 7.18 -9.99
CA PRO A 73 12.48 7.80 -8.98
C PRO A 73 13.16 9.04 -8.40
N GLN A 74 12.36 10.05 -8.10
CA GLN A 74 12.80 11.31 -7.52
C GLN A 74 12.43 11.38 -6.03
N THR A 75 12.98 12.34 -5.29
CA THR A 75 12.73 12.51 -3.85
C THR A 75 11.27 12.73 -3.50
N ASN A 76 10.46 13.29 -4.41
CA ASN A 76 9.01 13.43 -4.26
C ASN A 76 8.28 12.08 -4.16
N LEU A 77 8.79 11.01 -4.80
CA LEU A 77 8.22 9.67 -4.72
C LEU A 77 8.38 9.10 -3.32
N ILE A 78 9.54 9.33 -2.67
CA ILE A 78 9.77 8.94 -1.27
C ILE A 78 8.74 9.60 -0.35
N GLN A 79 8.45 10.89 -0.57
CA GLN A 79 7.44 11.60 0.21
C GLN A 79 6.04 11.01 -0.03
N ALA A 80 5.68 10.74 -1.29
CA ALA A 80 4.40 10.10 -1.63
C ALA A 80 4.27 8.72 -0.97
N TYR A 81 5.32 7.90 -1.01
CA TYR A 81 5.38 6.61 -0.33
C TYR A 81 5.14 6.73 1.18
N LYS A 82 5.86 7.62 1.86
CA LYS A 82 5.69 7.86 3.30
C LYS A 82 4.28 8.31 3.65
N MET A 83 3.70 9.22 2.85
CA MET A 83 2.34 9.72 3.05
C MET A 83 1.31 8.59 2.90
N ILE A 84 1.42 7.77 1.86
CA ILE A 84 0.50 6.65 1.60
C ILE A 84 0.64 5.58 2.69
N LEU A 85 1.85 5.18 3.04
CA LEU A 85 2.10 4.21 4.10
C LEU A 85 1.53 4.67 5.45
N ARG A 86 1.74 5.95 5.80
CA ARG A 86 1.16 6.55 7.00
C ARG A 86 -0.36 6.53 6.94
N ALA A 87 -0.96 6.95 5.82
CA ALA A 87 -2.41 6.96 5.66
C ALA A 87 -3.01 5.56 5.82
N LEU A 88 -2.37 4.52 5.28
CA LEU A 88 -2.77 3.13 5.46
C LEU A 88 -2.71 2.73 6.94
N ARG A 89 -1.57 2.97 7.61
CA ARG A 89 -1.37 2.60 9.02
C ARG A 89 -2.34 3.30 9.96
N GLU A 90 -2.53 4.62 9.82
CA GLU A 90 -3.48 5.39 10.64
C GLU A 90 -4.92 4.92 10.40
N SER A 91 -5.30 4.68 9.14
CA SER A 91 -6.64 4.18 8.80
C SER A 91 -6.91 2.81 9.43
N TYR A 92 -5.91 1.92 9.46
CA TYR A 92 -6.02 0.63 10.12
C TYR A 92 -5.89 0.72 11.64
N ALA A 93 -5.13 1.67 12.19
CA ALA A 93 -5.01 1.85 13.64
C ALA A 93 -6.37 2.16 14.29
N ALA A 94 -7.20 2.95 13.60
CA ALA A 94 -8.59 3.17 13.99
C ALA A 94 -9.48 1.91 13.86
N ARG A 95 -9.11 0.97 12.97
CA ARG A 95 -9.90 -0.22 12.60
C ARG A 95 -9.16 -1.50 12.99
N ASN A 96 -9.32 -1.96 14.23
CA ASN A 96 -8.81 -3.26 14.62
C ASN A 96 -9.98 -4.27 14.69
N PRO A 97 -10.04 -5.29 13.82
CA PRO A 97 -11.17 -6.22 13.78
C PRO A 97 -11.31 -7.09 15.04
N LEU A 98 -10.32 -7.07 15.94
CA LEU A 98 -10.36 -7.76 17.23
C LEU A 98 -10.88 -6.87 18.38
N LYS A 99 -11.06 -5.56 18.15
CA LYS A 99 -11.59 -4.63 19.16
C LYS A 99 -13.11 -4.57 19.09
N SER A 100 -13.75 -4.65 20.26
CA SER A 100 -15.21 -4.61 20.40
C SER A 100 -15.83 -3.34 19.79
N GLY A 101 -15.18 -2.19 19.93
CA GLY A 101 -15.62 -0.92 19.34
C GLY A 101 -15.61 -0.91 17.81
N THR A 102 -14.64 -1.57 17.17
CA THR A 102 -14.59 -1.69 15.71
C THR A 102 -15.66 -2.67 15.20
N ILE A 103 -15.82 -3.81 15.88
CA ILE A 103 -16.87 -4.80 15.59
C ILE A 103 -18.24 -4.12 15.69
N GLN A 104 -18.48 -3.37 16.76
CA GLN A 104 -19.69 -2.58 16.94
C GLN A 104 -19.91 -1.60 15.77
N TYR A 105 -18.93 -0.77 15.42
CA TYR A 105 -19.09 0.17 14.31
C TYR A 105 -19.55 -0.50 13.01
N LEU A 106 -19.15 -1.76 12.79
CA LEU A 106 -19.51 -2.52 11.60
C LEU A 106 -20.93 -3.14 11.68
N HIS A 107 -21.51 -3.24 12.88
CA HIS A 107 -22.84 -3.81 13.12
C HIS A 107 -23.96 -2.77 13.29
N TYR A 108 -23.65 -1.54 13.68
CA TYR A 108 -24.66 -0.50 13.88
C TYR A 108 -24.81 0.35 12.63
N TYR A 109 -26.06 0.55 12.19
CA TYR A 109 -26.36 1.39 11.04
C TYR A 109 -26.41 2.86 11.45
N GLY A 110 -25.53 3.69 10.88
CA GLY A 110 -25.58 5.15 11.05
C GLY A 110 -24.86 5.67 12.30
N ASN A 111 -25.47 6.64 12.99
CA ASN A 111 -24.92 7.31 14.18
C ASN A 111 -25.40 6.68 15.50
N GLU A 112 -26.08 5.54 15.45
CA GLU A 112 -26.55 4.85 16.65
C GLU A 112 -25.35 4.40 17.48
N ARG A 113 -25.28 4.90 18.71
CA ARG A 113 -24.31 4.45 19.71
C ARG A 113 -25.05 3.59 20.72
N PRO A 114 -24.48 2.47 21.17
CA PRO A 114 -25.03 1.75 22.31
C PRO A 114 -25.09 2.68 23.52
N ASP A 115 -26.00 2.38 24.45
CA ASP A 115 -26.01 3.04 25.76
C ASP A 115 -24.79 2.64 26.61
N ILE A 116 -24.24 1.44 26.34
CA ILE A 116 -23.10 0.87 27.04
C ILE A 116 -21.85 1.01 26.16
N GLU A 117 -20.85 1.73 26.68
CA GLU A 117 -19.58 1.90 26.00
C GLU A 117 -18.81 0.56 25.89
N PRO A 118 -18.28 0.20 24.72
CA PRO A 118 -17.43 -0.97 24.57
C PRO A 118 -16.16 -0.85 25.42
N GLU A 119 -15.58 -1.99 25.81
CA GLU A 119 -14.31 -2.01 26.56
C GLU A 119 -13.17 -1.28 25.83
N SER A 120 -13.14 -1.32 24.50
CA SER A 120 -12.16 -0.61 23.70
C SER A 120 -12.50 0.86 23.43
N GLY A 121 -13.59 1.37 24.01
CA GLY A 121 -14.19 2.66 23.70
C GLY A 121 -14.95 2.68 22.37
N TYR A 122 -15.65 3.77 22.14
CA TYR A 122 -16.35 4.02 20.86
C TYR A 122 -15.38 4.17 19.69
N PHE A 123 -15.74 3.59 18.54
CA PHE A 123 -15.01 3.79 17.30
C PHE A 123 -14.93 5.28 16.93
N LYS A 124 -13.72 5.73 16.59
CA LYS A 124 -13.47 7.07 16.07
C LYS A 124 -12.93 6.92 14.66
N SER A 125 -13.71 7.39 13.68
CA SER A 125 -13.25 7.39 12.30
C SER A 125 -12.06 8.31 12.15
N GLN A 126 -10.94 7.76 11.66
CA GLN A 126 -9.80 8.53 11.19
C GLN A 126 -9.75 8.41 9.67
N ALA A 127 -9.68 9.56 9.01
CA ALA A 127 -9.52 9.66 7.57
C ALA A 127 -8.32 10.56 7.29
N GLU A 128 -7.25 9.96 6.79
CA GLU A 128 -6.09 10.71 6.29
C GLU A 128 -6.35 11.14 4.85
N THR A 129 -6.04 12.39 4.53
CA THR A 129 -6.22 12.96 3.19
C THR A 129 -4.89 13.44 2.65
N ILE A 130 -4.53 12.96 1.46
CA ILE A 130 -3.29 13.32 0.78
C ILE A 130 -3.63 14.24 -0.40
N THR A 131 -2.98 15.41 -0.46
CA THR A 131 -3.12 16.33 -1.59
C THR A 131 -1.79 16.46 -2.32
N ILE A 132 -1.79 16.20 -3.63
CA ILE A 132 -0.60 16.36 -4.50
C ILE A 132 -0.90 17.41 -5.56
N VAL A 133 -0.15 18.51 -5.53
CA VAL A 133 -0.32 19.64 -6.45
C VAL A 133 0.89 19.73 -7.38
N GLY A 134 0.64 20.09 -8.64
CA GLY A 134 1.69 20.28 -9.64
C GLY A 134 1.13 20.47 -11.04
N MET A 135 1.96 20.93 -11.98
CA MET A 135 1.56 21.18 -13.36
C MET A 135 0.99 19.92 -14.05
N SER A 136 0.12 20.09 -15.03
CA SER A 136 -0.36 18.96 -15.84
C SER A 136 0.82 18.25 -16.51
N GLY A 137 0.78 16.92 -16.58
CA GLY A 137 1.89 16.12 -17.15
C GLY A 137 3.12 15.95 -16.25
N SER A 138 3.12 16.49 -15.02
CA SER A 138 4.27 16.37 -14.10
C SER A 138 4.42 14.98 -13.44
N GLY A 139 3.68 13.96 -13.88
CA GLY A 139 3.78 12.60 -13.36
C GLY A 139 3.09 12.31 -12.01
N LYS A 140 2.19 13.17 -11.51
CA LYS A 140 1.52 12.99 -10.21
C LYS A 140 0.75 11.66 -10.09
N THR A 141 -0.12 11.39 -11.07
CA THR A 141 -0.93 10.16 -11.10
C THR A 141 -0.04 8.93 -11.20
N THR A 142 0.94 8.97 -12.11
CA THR A 142 1.92 7.90 -12.30
C THR A 142 2.73 7.63 -11.02
N MET A 143 3.11 8.67 -10.28
CA MET A 143 3.81 8.56 -9.00
C MET A 143 2.94 7.84 -7.95
N ILE A 144 1.65 8.20 -7.84
CA ILE A 144 0.72 7.53 -6.91
C ILE A 144 0.54 6.06 -7.32
N GLU A 145 0.29 5.79 -8.60
CA GLU A 145 0.11 4.41 -9.10
C GLU A 145 1.33 3.55 -8.81
N GLN A 146 2.54 4.06 -9.02
CA GLN A 146 3.79 3.37 -8.71
C GLN A 146 3.92 3.00 -7.22
N VAL A 147 3.59 3.93 -6.33
CA VAL A 147 3.58 3.65 -4.90
C VAL A 147 2.50 2.62 -4.54
N MET A 148 1.31 2.73 -5.12
CA MET A 148 0.19 1.83 -4.83
C MET A 148 0.44 0.41 -5.36
N ASP A 149 1.19 0.25 -6.45
CA ASP A 149 1.58 -1.05 -7.01
C ASP A 149 2.51 -1.85 -6.08
N HIS A 150 3.24 -1.18 -5.19
CA HIS A 150 4.05 -1.84 -4.17
C HIS A 150 3.18 -2.61 -3.16
N PHE A 151 2.04 -2.04 -2.78
CA PHE A 151 1.12 -2.65 -1.83
C PHE A 151 0.24 -3.71 -2.50
N PRO A 152 0.03 -4.88 -1.87
CA PRO A 152 -0.95 -5.83 -2.36
C PRO A 152 -2.34 -5.21 -2.35
N GLN A 153 -3.08 -5.38 -3.44
CA GLN A 153 -4.43 -4.82 -3.57
C GLN A 153 -5.43 -5.55 -2.67
N ILE A 154 -5.18 -6.84 -2.40
CA ILE A 154 -5.97 -7.67 -1.50
C ILE A 154 -5.04 -8.50 -0.63
N ILE A 155 -5.27 -8.44 0.68
CA ILE A 155 -4.63 -9.29 1.68
C ILE A 155 -5.71 -10.21 2.24
N GLU A 156 -5.55 -11.52 2.03
CA GLU A 156 -6.48 -12.54 2.49
C GLU A 156 -6.10 -13.02 3.89
N HIS A 157 -6.96 -12.72 4.87
CA HIS A 157 -6.75 -13.09 6.25
C HIS A 157 -7.47 -14.40 6.59
N SER A 158 -6.77 -15.37 7.17
CA SER A 158 -7.32 -16.69 7.53
C SER A 158 -7.27 -16.99 9.04
N SER A 159 -6.16 -16.70 9.72
CA SER A 159 -6.03 -16.88 11.17
C SER A 159 -4.94 -15.97 11.71
N TYR A 160 -5.28 -15.20 12.73
CA TYR A 160 -4.40 -14.34 13.48
C TYR A 160 -4.35 -14.81 14.94
N LYS A 161 -3.20 -15.32 15.40
CA LYS A 161 -3.02 -15.84 16.76
C LYS A 161 -4.12 -16.86 17.17
N GLY A 162 -4.56 -17.68 16.22
CA GLY A 162 -5.60 -18.70 16.44
C GLY A 162 -7.05 -18.20 16.29
N VAL A 163 -7.26 -16.92 15.97
CA VAL A 163 -8.59 -16.32 15.80
C VAL A 163 -8.75 -15.78 14.37
N PHE A 164 -9.92 -15.91 13.76
CA PHE A 164 -10.20 -15.29 12.47
C PHE A 164 -10.34 -13.76 12.64
N PRO A 165 -9.51 -12.93 11.98
CA PRO A 165 -9.55 -11.47 12.14
C PRO A 165 -10.59 -10.84 11.20
N GLY A 166 -11.85 -11.23 11.37
CA GLY A 166 -12.96 -10.74 10.56
C GLY A 166 -14.30 -11.29 11.06
N PHE A 167 -15.35 -11.07 10.27
CA PHE A 167 -16.66 -11.62 10.56
C PHE A 167 -16.79 -13.01 9.95
N SER A 168 -16.89 -14.01 10.81
CA SER A 168 -17.49 -15.29 10.41
C SER A 168 -18.94 -15.01 9.99
N LYS A 169 -19.33 -15.44 8.78
CA LYS A 169 -20.74 -15.44 8.40
C LYS A 169 -21.47 -16.40 9.34
N GLN A 170 -22.27 -15.85 10.24
CA GLN A 170 -23.32 -16.62 10.93
C GLN A 170 -24.36 -17.08 9.92
#